data_AF-A0A1L9AZY3-F1
#
_entry.id   AF-A0A1L9AZY3-F1
#
_cell.length_a   1.000
_cell.length_b   1.000
_cell.length_c   1.000
_cell.angle_alpha   90.00
_cell.angle_beta   90.00
_cell.angle_gamma   90.00
#
_symmetry.space_group_name_H-M   'P 1'
#
loop_
_entity.id
_entity.type
_entity.pdbx_description
1 polymer ?
#
loop_
_entity_poly.entity_id
_entity_poly.type
_entity_poly.pdbx_seq_one_letter_code
_entity_poly.pdbx_strand_id
1 'polypeptide(L)'
;MPIDPGEVQQRDAAEANKRELRYRMGRVRGHLDATAAASKFFARVNHDTRIEHDEAEAELRMLEASGAVGFTDGRGEFSPVDNVAKGERQAGATDGYEWLVANPTGDAAGFTTEVAAGMLAHATARGRTQPLQRAVEVVPLWLTVALAANKIPAADWPSFRDLLLAAVDLATALESRG
;
A
#
# COMPACT_ATOMS: atom_id res chain seq x y z
N MET A 1 56.14 -0.69 49.63
CA MET A 1 55.03 -1.33 50.37
C MET A 1 54.23 -2.13 49.34
N PRO A 2 54.10 -3.46 49.48
CA PRO A 2 53.32 -4.26 48.55
C PRO A 2 51.83 -3.87 48.65
N ILE A 3 51.15 -3.75 47.51
CA ILE A 3 49.74 -3.37 47.43
C ILE A 3 48.91 -4.51 48.01
N ASP A 4 47.94 -4.18 48.87
CA ASP A 4 47.02 -5.15 49.46
C ASP A 4 46.12 -5.75 48.36
N PRO A 5 46.03 -7.09 48.23
CA PRO A 5 45.08 -7.74 47.31
C PRO A 5 43.63 -7.21 47.39
N GLY A 6 43.18 -6.75 48.55
CA GLY A 6 41.86 -6.13 48.71
C GLY A 6 41.72 -4.77 47.99
N GLU A 7 42.80 -3.98 47.92
CA GLU A 7 42.82 -2.71 47.20
C GLU A 7 42.84 -2.91 45.68
N VAL A 8 43.52 -3.96 45.20
CA VAL A 8 43.52 -4.33 43.77
C VAL A 8 42.10 -4.72 43.34
N GLN A 9 41.42 -5.56 44.12
CA GLN A 9 40.06 -6.01 43.81
C GLN A 9 39.05 -4.85 43.78
N GLN A 10 39.17 -3.88 44.70
CA GLN A 10 38.33 -2.69 44.70
C GLN A 10 38.60 -1.76 43.51
N ARG A 11 39.87 -1.63 43.09
CA ARG A 11 40.25 -0.87 41.89
C ARG A 11 39.71 -1.51 40.62
N ASP A 12 39.82 -2.82 40.49
CA ASP A 12 39.31 -3.56 39.33
C ASP A 12 37.77 -3.48 39.24
N ALA A 13 37.07 -3.60 40.37
CA ALA A 13 35.63 -3.41 40.43
C ALA A 13 35.21 -1.98 40.05
N ALA A 14 35.94 -0.96 40.53
CA ALA A 14 35.71 0.43 40.16
C ALA A 14 35.96 0.70 38.67
N GLU A 15 36.98 0.07 38.08
CA GLU A 15 37.24 0.16 36.64
C GLU A 15 36.18 -0.54 35.80
N ALA A 16 35.72 -1.72 36.22
CA ALA A 16 34.62 -2.43 35.57
C ALA A 16 33.33 -1.58 35.57
N ASN A 17 32.97 -1.01 36.72
CA ASN A 17 31.81 -0.11 36.86
C ASN A 17 31.95 1.14 35.98
N LYS A 18 33.16 1.72 35.88
CA LYS A 18 33.42 2.86 34.97
C LYS A 18 33.24 2.48 33.51
N ARG A 19 33.69 1.28 33.10
CA ARG A 19 33.50 0.78 31.73
C ARG A 19 32.02 0.58 31.43
N GLU A 20 31.28 -0.06 32.33
CA GLU A 20 29.83 -0.26 32.20
C GLU A 20 29.08 1.07 32.09
N LEU A 21 29.43 2.05 32.94
CA LEU A 21 28.81 3.37 32.91
C LEU A 21 29.07 4.09 31.58
N ARG A 22 30.28 3.99 31.02
CA ARG A 22 30.61 4.54 29.70
C ARG A 22 29.77 3.89 28.59
N TYR A 23 29.61 2.57 28.60
CA TYR A 23 28.73 1.88 27.65
C TYR A 23 27.28 2.31 27.79
N ARG A 24 26.78 2.42 29.03
CA ARG A 24 25.41 2.89 29.30
C ARG A 24 25.21 4.32 28.81
N MET A 25 26.16 5.22 29.07
CA MET A 25 26.12 6.61 28.57
C MET A 25 26.15 6.66 27.04
N GLY A 26 26.99 5.85 26.39
CA GLY A 26 27.04 5.75 24.93
C GLY A 26 25.69 5.30 24.34
N ARG A 27 25.06 4.28 24.94
CA ARG A 27 23.73 3.81 24.55
C ARG A 27 22.65 4.88 24.74
N VAL A 28 22.63 5.56 25.90
CA VAL A 28 21.66 6.64 26.16
C VAL A 28 21.84 7.78 25.17
N ARG A 29 23.08 8.17 24.85
CA ARG A 29 23.35 9.18 23.82
C ARG A 29 22.84 8.75 22.45
N GLY A 30 23.08 7.50 22.06
CA GLY A 30 22.54 6.94 20.81
C GLY A 30 21.00 6.99 20.75
N HIS A 31 20.31 6.70 21.87
CA HIS A 31 18.85 6.83 21.95
C HIS A 31 18.39 8.30 21.83
N LEU A 32 19.11 9.24 22.45
CA LEU A 32 18.80 10.67 22.34
C LEU A 32 18.98 11.20 20.91
N ASP A 33 20.07 10.81 20.24
CA ASP A 33 20.32 11.19 18.85
C ASP A 33 19.26 10.63 17.90
N ALA A 34 18.85 9.36 18.10
CA ALA A 34 17.76 8.74 17.35
C ALA A 34 16.41 9.45 17.60
N THR A 35 16.12 9.83 18.84
CA THR A 35 14.90 10.57 19.19
C THR A 35 14.87 11.95 18.53
N ALA A 36 16.00 12.68 18.55
CA ALA A 36 16.12 13.97 17.90
C ALA A 36 15.95 13.89 16.38
N ALA A 37 16.47 12.83 15.74
CA ALA A 37 16.25 12.56 14.33
C ALA A 37 14.77 12.28 14.02
N ALA A 38 14.10 11.47 14.84
CA ALA A 38 12.68 11.17 14.71
C ALA A 38 11.81 12.44 14.87
N SER A 39 12.10 13.28 15.87
CA SER A 39 11.37 14.55 16.06
C SER A 39 11.51 15.49 14.86
N LYS A 40 12.70 15.59 14.27
CA LYS A 40 12.90 16.38 13.03
C LYS A 40 12.14 15.80 11.85
N PHE A 41 12.11 14.48 11.73
CA PHE A 41 11.33 13.79 10.70
C PHE A 41 9.83 14.08 10.85
N PHE A 42 9.27 13.89 12.04
CA PHE A 42 7.85 14.20 12.29
C PHE A 42 7.51 15.67 12.11
N ALA A 43 8.41 16.58 12.49
CA ALA A 43 8.22 18.02 12.24
C ALA A 43 8.16 18.34 10.75
N ARG A 44 8.97 17.67 9.92
CA ARG A 44 8.91 17.80 8.46
C ARG A 44 7.62 17.23 7.91
N VAL A 45 7.24 16.02 8.29
CA VAL A 45 5.97 15.41 7.87
C VAL A 45 4.79 16.33 8.19
N ASN A 46 4.72 16.88 9.41
CA ASN A 46 3.67 17.82 9.78
C ASN A 46 3.68 19.10 8.93
N HIS A 47 4.86 19.59 8.57
CA HIS A 47 4.98 20.77 7.72
C HIS A 47 4.49 20.49 6.30
N ASP A 48 4.92 19.38 5.71
CA ASP A 48 4.58 18.96 4.35
C ASP A 48 3.06 18.67 4.25
N THR A 49 2.50 17.91 5.20
CA THR A 49 1.05 17.65 5.25
C THR A 49 0.22 18.93 5.43
N ARG A 50 0.74 19.93 6.15
CA ARG A 50 0.05 21.22 6.26
C ARG A 50 0.03 21.97 4.94
N ILE A 51 1.12 21.91 4.16
CA ILE A 51 1.17 22.51 2.82
C ILE A 51 0.14 21.81 1.91
N GLU A 52 0.13 20.48 1.88
CA GLU A 52 -0.84 19.70 1.09
C GLU A 52 -2.29 20.04 1.47
N HIS A 53 -2.57 20.19 2.77
CA HIS A 53 -3.88 20.62 3.26
C HIS A 53 -4.25 22.02 2.76
N ASP A 54 -3.35 22.99 2.90
CA ASP A 54 -3.59 24.38 2.49
C ASP A 54 -3.79 24.50 0.97
N GLU A 55 -3.06 23.70 0.17
CA GLU A 55 -3.22 23.61 -1.28
C GLU A 55 -4.59 23.02 -1.66
N ALA A 56 -4.99 21.91 -1.03
CA ALA A 56 -6.29 21.29 -1.26
C ALA A 56 -7.45 22.22 -0.86
N GLU A 57 -7.32 22.96 0.25
CA GLU A 57 -8.32 23.93 0.67
C GLU A 57 -8.43 25.11 -0.31
N ALA A 58 -7.31 25.57 -0.87
CA ALA A 58 -7.30 26.61 -1.89
C ALA A 58 -7.99 26.14 -3.18
N GLU A 59 -7.72 24.92 -3.64
CA GLU A 59 -8.38 24.32 -4.81
C GLU A 59 -9.89 24.18 -4.57
N LEU A 60 -10.30 23.71 -3.39
CA LEU A 60 -11.71 23.61 -3.01
C LEU A 60 -12.41 24.96 -3.07
N ARG A 61 -11.82 26.01 -2.47
CA ARG A 61 -12.39 27.37 -2.50
C ARG A 61 -12.51 27.92 -3.93
N MET A 62 -11.53 27.62 -4.80
CA MET A 62 -11.60 28.01 -6.21
C MET A 62 -12.75 27.31 -6.93
N LEU A 63 -12.95 26.01 -6.67
CA LEU A 63 -14.05 25.24 -7.24
C LEU A 63 -15.41 25.73 -6.74
N GLU A 64 -15.56 25.99 -5.44
CA GLU A 64 -16.78 26.54 -4.85
C GLU A 64 -17.11 27.94 -5.41
N ALA A 65 -16.08 28.80 -5.56
CA ALA A 65 -16.24 30.14 -6.14
C ALA A 65 -16.60 30.11 -7.64
N SER A 66 -16.24 29.04 -8.36
CA SER A 66 -16.53 28.90 -9.78
C SER A 66 -18.02 28.74 -10.09
N GLY A 67 -18.85 28.43 -9.09
CA GLY A 67 -20.30 28.29 -9.23
C GLY A 67 -20.74 27.13 -10.15
N ALA A 68 -19.81 26.26 -10.55
CA ALA A 68 -20.08 25.11 -11.40
C ALA A 68 -20.85 24.05 -10.59
N VAL A 69 -22.16 24.00 -10.78
CA VAL A 69 -23.00 22.88 -10.32
C VAL A 69 -22.72 21.70 -11.24
N GLY A 70 -21.64 20.97 -10.98
CA GLY A 70 -21.29 19.79 -11.74
C GLY A 70 -22.23 18.62 -11.45
N PHE A 71 -22.49 17.79 -12.46
CA PHE A 71 -22.91 16.39 -12.28
C PHE A 71 -21.76 15.63 -11.60
N THR A 72 -21.47 15.92 -10.33
CA THR A 72 -20.25 15.44 -9.63
C THR A 72 -20.42 14.07 -8.99
N ASP A 73 -21.61 13.47 -9.01
CA ASP A 73 -21.86 12.11 -8.52
C ASP A 73 -21.01 11.04 -9.25
N GLY A 74 -20.38 11.40 -10.37
CA GLY A 74 -19.55 10.51 -11.17
C GLY A 74 -18.04 10.72 -11.12
N ARG A 75 -17.51 11.72 -10.38
CA ARG A 75 -16.08 12.06 -10.46
C ARG A 75 -15.42 12.12 -9.08
N GLY A 76 -14.23 11.53 -8.99
CA GLY A 76 -13.40 11.52 -7.79
C GLY A 76 -13.36 10.16 -7.11
N GLU A 77 -12.31 9.97 -6.31
CA GLU A 77 -12.17 8.82 -5.42
C GLU A 77 -13.36 8.82 -4.45
N PHE A 78 -13.98 7.64 -4.25
CA PHE A 78 -15.18 7.46 -3.41
C PHE A 78 -16.49 8.06 -3.95
N SER A 79 -16.51 8.57 -5.18
CA SER A 79 -17.79 8.91 -5.84
C SER A 79 -18.70 7.68 -5.96
N PRO A 80 -20.04 7.84 -6.01
CA PRO A 80 -20.97 6.74 -6.26
C PRO A 80 -20.56 5.85 -7.45
N VAL A 81 -20.10 6.45 -8.54
CA VAL A 81 -19.61 5.71 -9.73
C VAL A 81 -18.33 4.93 -9.43
N ASP A 82 -17.36 5.51 -8.70
CA ASP A 82 -16.13 4.80 -8.32
C ASP A 82 -16.43 3.61 -7.40
N ASN A 83 -17.30 3.78 -6.41
CA ASN A 83 -17.69 2.68 -5.51
C ASN A 83 -18.37 1.53 -6.25
N VAL A 84 -19.22 1.84 -7.22
CA VAL A 84 -19.85 0.83 -8.07
C VAL A 84 -18.81 0.11 -8.95
N ALA A 85 -17.89 0.86 -9.56
CA ALA A 85 -16.81 0.28 -10.37
C ALA A 85 -15.88 -0.61 -9.53
N LYS A 86 -15.54 -0.21 -8.29
CA LYS A 86 -14.78 -1.03 -7.33
C LYS A 86 -15.50 -2.35 -7.03
N GLY A 87 -16.82 -2.30 -6.78
CA GLY A 87 -17.63 -3.49 -6.55
C GLY A 87 -17.63 -4.47 -7.73
N GLU A 88 -17.74 -3.96 -8.95
CA GLU A 88 -17.64 -4.77 -10.17
C GLU A 88 -16.27 -5.40 -10.35
N ARG A 89 -15.20 -4.60 -10.19
CA ARG A 89 -13.81 -5.09 -10.28
C ARG A 89 -13.54 -6.20 -9.27
N GLN A 90 -14.03 -6.05 -8.03
CA GLN A 90 -13.88 -7.08 -7.00
C GLN A 90 -14.61 -8.38 -7.36
N ALA A 91 -15.84 -8.28 -7.86
CA ALA A 91 -16.60 -9.45 -8.30
C ALA A 91 -15.92 -10.15 -9.48
N GLY A 92 -15.52 -9.40 -10.51
CA GLY A 92 -14.78 -9.95 -11.64
C GLY A 92 -13.45 -10.57 -11.25
N ALA A 93 -12.69 -9.93 -10.36
CA ALA A 93 -11.44 -10.48 -9.86
C ALA A 93 -11.65 -11.82 -9.14
N THR A 94 -12.72 -11.92 -8.33
CA THR A 94 -13.06 -13.14 -7.58
C THR A 94 -13.34 -14.29 -8.53
N ASP A 95 -14.26 -14.12 -9.47
CA ASP A 95 -14.63 -15.15 -10.45
C ASP A 95 -13.43 -15.54 -11.34
N GLY A 96 -12.67 -14.54 -11.82
CA GLY A 96 -11.47 -14.79 -12.60
C GLY A 96 -10.40 -15.58 -11.82
N TYR A 97 -10.24 -15.29 -10.53
CA TYR A 97 -9.30 -16.02 -9.67
C TYR A 97 -9.76 -17.45 -9.40
N GLU A 98 -11.04 -17.67 -9.09
CA GLU A 98 -11.60 -19.02 -8.91
C GLU A 98 -11.41 -19.87 -10.16
N TRP A 99 -11.68 -19.30 -11.33
CA TRP A 99 -11.40 -19.96 -12.60
C TRP A 99 -9.91 -20.26 -12.78
N LEU A 100 -9.02 -19.34 -12.43
CA LEU A 100 -7.58 -19.54 -12.59
C LEU A 100 -7.04 -20.63 -11.65
N VAL A 101 -7.56 -20.73 -10.42
CA VAL A 101 -7.25 -21.83 -9.49
C VAL A 101 -7.71 -23.17 -10.07
N ALA A 102 -8.88 -23.21 -10.70
CA ALA A 102 -9.37 -24.40 -11.38
C ALA A 102 -8.61 -24.69 -12.70
N ASN A 103 -8.02 -23.68 -13.33
CA ASN A 103 -7.31 -23.76 -14.60
C ASN A 103 -5.91 -23.10 -14.50
N PRO A 104 -4.94 -23.68 -13.75
CA PRO A 104 -3.67 -23.01 -13.46
C PRO A 104 -2.81 -22.68 -14.68
N THR A 105 -3.05 -23.35 -15.81
CA THR A 105 -2.37 -23.10 -17.08
C THR A 105 -3.23 -22.32 -18.06
N GLY A 106 -4.33 -21.72 -17.59
CA GLY A 106 -5.26 -20.92 -18.38
C GLY A 106 -4.58 -19.74 -19.06
N ASP A 107 -5.17 -19.28 -20.16
CA ASP A 107 -4.69 -18.14 -20.93
C ASP A 107 -5.36 -16.83 -20.48
N ALA A 108 -4.80 -15.71 -20.93
CA ALA A 108 -5.32 -14.39 -20.60
C ALA A 108 -6.75 -14.17 -21.11
N ALA A 109 -7.11 -14.81 -22.22
CA ALA A 109 -8.44 -14.69 -22.82
C ALA A 109 -9.50 -15.35 -21.92
N GLY A 110 -9.27 -16.60 -21.50
CA GLY A 110 -10.16 -17.31 -20.57
C GLY A 110 -10.32 -16.56 -19.25
N PHE A 111 -9.22 -16.10 -18.66
CA PHE A 111 -9.29 -15.29 -17.44
C PHE A 111 -10.12 -14.02 -17.63
N THR A 112 -9.90 -13.28 -18.73
CA THR A 112 -10.63 -12.05 -19.03
C THR A 112 -12.13 -12.32 -19.26
N THR A 113 -12.49 -13.45 -19.85
CA THR A 113 -13.89 -13.86 -20.02
C THR A 113 -14.59 -14.06 -18.68
N GLU A 114 -13.93 -14.72 -17.73
CA GLU A 114 -14.51 -14.97 -16.40
C GLU A 114 -14.61 -13.70 -15.57
N VAL A 115 -13.59 -12.83 -15.65
CA VAL A 115 -13.67 -11.48 -15.06
C VAL A 115 -14.87 -10.71 -15.63
N ALA A 116 -15.10 -10.77 -16.94
CA ALA A 116 -16.26 -10.12 -17.56
C ALA A 116 -17.59 -10.70 -17.06
N ALA A 117 -17.66 -12.02 -16.86
CA ALA A 117 -18.84 -12.70 -16.33
C ALA A 117 -19.17 -12.22 -14.91
N GLY A 118 -18.17 -12.18 -14.01
CA GLY A 118 -18.36 -11.71 -12.64
C GLY A 118 -18.76 -10.23 -12.55
N MET A 119 -18.14 -9.38 -13.37
CA MET A 119 -18.54 -7.96 -13.47
C MET A 119 -19.99 -7.81 -13.94
N LEU A 120 -20.40 -8.57 -14.96
CA LEU A 120 -21.77 -8.54 -15.49
C LEU A 120 -22.79 -9.09 -14.48
N ALA A 121 -22.47 -10.19 -13.79
CA ALA A 121 -23.31 -10.74 -12.72
C ALA A 121 -23.52 -9.71 -11.60
N HIS A 122 -22.45 -9.02 -11.18
CA HIS A 122 -22.53 -7.97 -10.17
C HIS A 122 -23.38 -6.77 -10.61
N ALA A 123 -23.28 -6.38 -11.88
CA ALA A 123 -24.07 -5.28 -12.46
C ALA A 123 -25.56 -5.63 -12.55
N THR A 124 -25.87 -6.82 -13.06
CA THR A 124 -27.25 -7.30 -13.25
C THR A 124 -27.98 -7.56 -11.93
N ALA A 125 -27.28 -8.05 -10.90
CA ALA A 125 -27.82 -8.15 -9.53
C ALA A 125 -28.27 -6.80 -8.96
N ARG A 126 -27.79 -5.68 -9.52
CA ARG A 126 -28.16 -4.30 -9.15
C ARG A 126 -29.09 -3.63 -10.18
N GLY A 127 -29.71 -4.41 -11.04
CA GLY A 127 -30.68 -3.93 -12.04
C GLY A 127 -30.07 -3.22 -13.25
N ARG A 128 -28.74 -3.31 -13.45
CA ARG A 128 -28.06 -2.71 -14.60
C ARG A 128 -27.85 -3.74 -15.70
N THR A 129 -27.93 -3.32 -16.95
CA THR A 129 -27.79 -4.21 -18.11
C THR A 129 -26.34 -4.47 -18.52
N GLN A 130 -25.41 -3.67 -18.02
CA GLN A 130 -23.99 -3.76 -18.32
C GLN A 130 -23.14 -3.22 -17.16
N PRO A 131 -21.91 -3.73 -16.97
CA PRO A 131 -20.95 -3.13 -16.05
C PRO A 131 -20.50 -1.73 -16.50
N LEU A 132 -19.96 -0.94 -15.58
CA LEU A 132 -19.39 0.39 -15.88
C LEU A 132 -18.06 0.31 -16.62
N GLN A 133 -17.34 -0.80 -16.48
CA GLN A 133 -16.04 -1.03 -17.09
C GLN A 133 -16.02 -2.38 -17.81
N ARG A 134 -15.13 -2.52 -18.79
CA ARG A 134 -14.96 -3.78 -19.52
C ARG A 134 -13.73 -4.53 -19.03
N ALA A 135 -13.85 -5.84 -18.84
CA ALA A 135 -12.71 -6.67 -18.40
C ALA A 135 -11.50 -6.56 -19.34
N VAL A 136 -11.74 -6.43 -20.65
CA VAL A 136 -10.69 -6.24 -21.67
C VAL A 136 -9.88 -4.94 -21.49
N GLU A 137 -10.41 -3.96 -20.76
CA GLU A 137 -9.71 -2.73 -20.39
C GLU A 137 -9.09 -2.84 -19.00
N VAL A 138 -9.79 -3.48 -18.06
CA VAL A 138 -9.39 -3.60 -16.65
C VAL A 138 -8.22 -4.57 -16.44
N VAL A 139 -8.22 -5.73 -17.09
CA VAL A 139 -7.18 -6.77 -16.88
C VAL A 139 -5.79 -6.28 -17.31
N PRO A 140 -5.61 -5.64 -18.49
CA PRO A 140 -4.33 -5.04 -18.84
C PRO A 140 -3.87 -3.98 -17.83
N LEU A 141 -4.78 -3.19 -17.27
CA LEU A 141 -4.45 -2.20 -16.24
C LEU A 141 -3.89 -2.87 -14.98
N TRP A 142 -4.52 -3.93 -14.48
CA TRP A 142 -4.00 -4.67 -13.32
C TRP A 142 -2.59 -5.21 -13.54
N LEU A 143 -2.33 -5.75 -14.73
CA LEU A 143 -1.01 -6.24 -15.10
C LEU A 143 0.02 -5.09 -15.16
N THR A 144 -0.32 -3.94 -15.75
CA THR A 144 0.60 -2.78 -15.78
C THR A 144 0.86 -2.20 -14.39
N VAL A 145 -0.14 -2.19 -13.51
CA VAL A 145 0.00 -1.76 -12.11
C VAL A 145 0.89 -2.74 -11.33
N ALA A 146 0.72 -4.05 -11.52
CA ALA A 146 1.59 -5.05 -10.90
C ALA A 146 3.05 -4.90 -11.34
N LEU A 147 3.29 -4.56 -12.62
CA LEU A 147 4.64 -4.24 -13.10
C LEU A 147 5.18 -2.96 -12.45
N ALA A 148 4.40 -1.87 -12.44
CA ALA A 148 4.82 -0.60 -11.84
C ALA A 148 5.14 -0.74 -10.34
N ALA A 149 4.44 -1.63 -9.65
CA ALA A 149 4.68 -1.99 -8.25
C ALA A 149 5.84 -2.99 -8.05
N ASN A 150 6.55 -3.39 -9.11
CA ASN A 150 7.62 -4.39 -9.09
C ASN A 150 7.21 -5.77 -8.52
N LYS A 151 5.93 -6.15 -8.65
CA LYS A 151 5.45 -7.49 -8.25
C LYS A 151 5.73 -8.56 -9.29
N ILE A 152 5.84 -8.16 -10.55
CA ILE A 152 6.12 -9.03 -11.69
C ILE A 152 7.32 -8.50 -12.47
N PRO A 153 8.14 -9.37 -13.08
CA PRO A 153 9.32 -8.97 -13.84
C PRO A 153 8.98 -8.34 -15.21
N ALA A 154 7.80 -8.62 -15.76
CA ALA A 154 7.38 -8.13 -17.06
C ALA A 154 5.85 -7.93 -17.11
N ALA A 155 5.40 -7.02 -17.96
CA ALA A 155 3.98 -6.82 -18.28
C ALA A 155 3.48 -7.90 -19.25
N ASP A 156 3.50 -9.16 -18.81
CA ASP A 156 3.00 -10.30 -19.57
C ASP A 156 2.06 -11.20 -18.74
N TRP A 157 1.26 -11.99 -19.46
CA TRP A 157 0.29 -12.89 -18.84
C TRP A 157 0.95 -13.94 -17.93
N PRO A 158 2.02 -14.65 -18.32
CA PRO A 158 2.63 -15.65 -17.45
C PRO A 158 3.06 -15.08 -16.10
N SER A 159 3.72 -13.91 -16.09
CA SER A 159 4.17 -13.30 -14.83
C SER A 159 3.00 -12.88 -13.95
N PHE A 160 1.94 -12.32 -14.53
CA PHE A 160 0.74 -11.91 -13.80
C PHE A 160 -0.04 -13.11 -13.25
N ARG A 161 -0.19 -14.17 -14.06
CA ARG A 161 -0.82 -15.43 -13.64
C ARG A 161 -0.08 -16.06 -12.46
N ASP A 162 1.23 -16.14 -12.55
CA ASP A 162 2.05 -16.75 -11.50
C ASP A 162 1.98 -15.94 -10.19
N LEU A 163 1.92 -14.60 -10.29
CA LEU A 163 1.63 -13.72 -9.14
C LEU A 163 0.28 -14.06 -8.49
N LEU A 164 -0.79 -14.17 -9.28
CA LEU A 164 -2.12 -14.46 -8.77
C LEU A 164 -2.17 -15.83 -8.08
N LEU A 165 -1.59 -16.87 -8.69
CA LEU A 165 -1.56 -18.23 -8.13
C LEU A 165 -0.69 -18.33 -6.86
N ALA A 166 0.33 -17.49 -6.71
CA ALA A 166 1.16 -17.44 -5.52
C ALA A 166 0.53 -16.65 -4.36
N ALA A 167 -0.52 -15.86 -4.63
CA ALA A 167 -1.15 -15.02 -3.63
C ALA A 167 -2.05 -15.84 -2.69
N VAL A 168 -1.85 -15.66 -1.38
CA VAL A 168 -2.74 -16.20 -0.33
C VAL A 168 -4.03 -15.39 -0.23
N ASP A 169 -4.00 -14.14 -0.67
CA ASP A 169 -5.14 -13.23 -0.75
C ASP A 169 -5.10 -12.43 -2.05
N LEU A 170 -6.18 -12.51 -2.83
CA LEU A 170 -6.37 -11.82 -4.10
C LEU A 170 -6.32 -10.29 -3.94
N ALA A 171 -6.82 -9.74 -2.82
CA ALA A 171 -6.74 -8.30 -2.56
C ALA A 171 -5.27 -7.84 -2.43
N THR A 172 -4.43 -8.65 -1.79
CA THR A 172 -2.98 -8.38 -1.70
C THR A 172 -2.30 -8.45 -3.07
N ALA A 173 -2.78 -9.32 -3.97
CA ALA A 173 -2.26 -9.38 -5.35
C ALA A 173 -2.59 -8.10 -6.13
N LEU A 174 -3.77 -7.52 -5.93
CA LEU A 174 -4.27 -6.37 -6.70
C LEU A 174 -4.01 -4.99 -6.05
N GLU A 175 -3.78 -4.89 -4.73
CA GLU A 175 -3.78 -3.61 -3.99
C GLU A 175 -2.44 -3.19 -3.33
N SER A 176 -1.24 -3.45 -3.89
CA SER A 176 -0.04 -2.85 -3.25
C SER A 176 0.15 -1.38 -3.67
N ARG A 177 -0.66 -0.54 -3.01
CA ARG A 177 -0.56 0.91 -2.79
C ARG A 177 -0.50 1.79 -4.05
N GLY A 178 -1.58 2.58 -4.21
CA GLY A 178 -1.47 3.91 -4.83
C GLY A 178 -0.48 4.80 -4.09
#